data_AF-A0A2E2ZAA5-F1
#
_entry.id   AF-A0A2E2ZAA5-F1
#
_cell.length_a   1.000
_cell.length_b   1.000
_cell.length_c   1.000
_cell.angle_alpha   90.00
_cell.angle_beta   90.00
_cell.angle_gamma   90.00
#
_symmetry.space_group_name_H-M   'P 1'
#
loop_
_entity.id
_entity.type
_entity.pdbx_description
1 polymer ?
#
loop_
_entity_poly.entity_id
_entity_poly.type
_entity_poly.pdbx_seq_one_letter_code
_entity_poly.pdbx_strand_id
1 'polypeptide(L)'
;MKNLSKESALLRAKTRVQKLKGFYYHLGIYLSVNTIIVVFKIIRNSGQFESLFNLNYSGMWLFWGVGLSIHAFSVFLLPLIIGHDWEERKIKQFINEEQSND
;
A
#
# COMPACT_ATOMS: atom_id res chain seq x y z
N MET A 1 13.41 26.65 19.76
CA MET A 1 12.18 25.81 19.80
C MET A 1 11.37 25.80 18.49
N LYS A 2 11.09 26.95 17.84
CA LYS A 2 10.32 26.97 16.55
C LYS A 2 10.93 26.14 15.41
N ASN A 3 12.26 26.12 15.25
CA ASN A 3 12.92 25.39 14.14
C ASN A 3 12.84 23.86 14.28
N LEU A 4 13.02 23.32 15.50
CA LEU A 4 12.88 21.89 15.79
C LEU A 4 11.48 21.34 15.44
N SER A 5 10.42 22.12 15.71
CA SER A 5 9.05 21.72 15.36
C SER A 5 8.78 21.73 13.84
N LYS A 6 9.47 22.60 13.10
CA LYS A 6 9.32 22.70 11.64
C LYS A 6 10.06 21.56 10.96
N GLU A 7 11.27 21.22 11.40
CA GLU A 7 12.03 20.09 10.87
C GLU A 7 11.31 18.76 11.11
N SER A 8 10.75 18.54 12.31
CA SER A 8 9.98 17.33 12.60
C SER A 8 8.71 17.23 11.75
N ALA A 9 7.96 18.33 11.58
CA ALA A 9 6.79 18.37 10.70
C ALA A 9 7.15 18.08 9.23
N LEU A 10 8.27 18.62 8.74
CA LEU A 10 8.78 18.37 7.39
C LEU A 10 9.20 16.90 7.21
N LEU A 11 9.85 16.31 8.21
CA LEU A 11 10.26 14.91 8.18
C LEU A 11 9.02 13.99 8.09
N ARG A 12 8.00 14.24 8.93
CA ARG A 12 6.73 13.50 8.90
C ARG A 12 6.03 13.61 7.54
N ALA A 13 5.98 14.81 6.96
CA ALA A 13 5.43 15.02 5.64
C ALA A 13 6.19 14.23 4.56
N LYS A 14 7.53 14.23 4.60
CA LYS A 14 8.36 13.45 3.67
C LYS A 14 8.11 11.95 3.79
N THR A 15 8.10 11.39 5.00
CA THR A 15 7.85 9.97 5.23
C THR A 15 6.47 9.56 4.71
N ARG A 16 5.46 10.39 4.93
CA ARG A 16 4.10 10.14 4.42
C ARG A 16 4.05 10.14 2.89
N VAL A 17 4.73 11.08 2.24
CA VAL A 17 4.84 11.13 0.77
C VAL A 17 5.55 9.90 0.21
N GLN A 18 6.61 9.42 0.88
CA GLN A 18 7.31 8.21 0.46
C GLN A 18 6.41 6.97 0.52
N LYS A 19 5.64 6.79 1.61
CA LYS A 19 4.64 5.72 1.74
C LYS A 19 3.59 5.78 0.63
N LEU A 20 3.08 6.98 0.35
CA LEU A 20 2.10 7.20 -0.72
C LEU A 20 2.67 6.83 -2.10
N LYS A 21 3.90 7.25 -2.40
CA LYS A 21 4.59 6.90 -3.66
C LYS A 21 4.77 5.39 -3.79
N GLY A 22 5.16 4.71 -2.71
CA GLY A 22 5.29 3.26 -2.68
C GLY A 22 3.99 2.54 -3.01
N PHE A 23 2.87 2.98 -2.42
CA PHE A 23 1.54 2.45 -2.74
C PHE A 23 1.15 2.68 -4.20
N TYR A 24 1.30 3.91 -4.72
CA TYR A 24 0.94 4.22 -6.11
C TYR A 24 1.76 3.43 -7.13
N TYR A 25 3.02 3.15 -6.83
CA TYR A 25 3.85 2.29 -7.68
C TYR A 25 3.28 0.86 -7.76
N HIS A 26 2.94 0.27 -6.61
CA HIS A 26 2.34 -1.07 -6.57
C HIS A 26 0.96 -1.11 -7.23
N LEU A 27 0.12 -0.10 -6.98
CA LEU A 27 -1.19 0.05 -7.62
C LEU A 27 -1.05 0.20 -9.14
N GLY A 28 -0.10 1.02 -9.59
CA GLY A 28 0.15 1.24 -11.02
C GLY A 28 0.59 -0.03 -11.73
N ILE A 29 1.52 -0.79 -11.14
CA ILE A 29 1.94 -2.10 -11.67
C ILE A 29 0.76 -3.06 -11.70
N TYR A 30 -0.02 -3.15 -10.61
CA TYR A 30 -1.19 -4.02 -10.54
C TYR A 30 -2.17 -3.70 -11.66
N LEU A 31 -2.56 -2.43 -11.83
CA LEU A 31 -3.49 -2.02 -12.89
C LEU A 31 -2.92 -2.27 -14.29
N SER A 32 -1.63 -1.97 -14.52
CA SER A 32 -0.99 -2.15 -15.83
C SER A 32 -0.97 -3.62 -16.23
N VAL A 33 -0.52 -4.51 -15.34
CA VAL A 33 -0.47 -5.95 -15.59
C VAL A 33 -1.87 -6.52 -15.80
N ASN A 34 -2.83 -6.18 -14.94
CA ASN A 34 -4.22 -6.64 -15.10
C ASN A 34 -4.83 -6.17 -16.42
N THR A 35 -4.59 -4.92 -16.81
CA THR A 35 -5.08 -4.37 -18.08
C THR A 35 -4.50 -5.12 -19.27
N ILE A 36 -3.19 -5.36 -19.28
CA ILE A 36 -2.52 -6.14 -20.33
C ILE A 36 -3.15 -7.53 -20.43
N ILE A 37 -3.33 -8.24 -19.31
CA ILE A 37 -3.89 -9.60 -19.34
C ILE A 37 -5.33 -9.62 -19.85
N VAL A 38 -6.17 -8.66 -19.41
CA VAL A 38 -7.56 -8.54 -19.88
C VAL A 38 -7.58 -8.27 -21.39
N VAL A 39 -6.76 -7.33 -21.88
CA VAL A 39 -6.66 -7.01 -23.31
C VAL A 39 -6.19 -8.23 -24.12
N PHE A 40 -5.15 -8.92 -23.68
CA PHE A 40 -4.65 -10.13 -24.34
C PHE A 40 -5.72 -11.24 -24.40
N LYS A 41 -6.50 -11.42 -23.32
CA LYS A 41 -7.61 -12.39 -23.29
C LYS A 41 -8.71 -12.01 -24.27
N ILE A 42 -9.11 -10.73 -24.32
CA ILE A 42 -10.15 -10.25 -25.26
C ILE A 42 -9.73 -10.49 -26.71
N ILE A 43 -8.47 -10.16 -27.06
CA ILE A 43 -7.94 -10.35 -28.41
C ILE A 43 -7.86 -11.83 -28.77
N ARG A 44 -7.37 -12.69 -27.85
CA ARG A 44 -7.09 -14.10 -28.14
C ARG A 44 -8.34 -14.98 -28.13
N ASN A 45 -9.39 -14.61 -27.39
CA ASN A 45 -10.59 -15.43 -27.23
C ASN A 45 -11.80 -14.93 -28.03
N SER A 46 -11.58 -14.09 -29.04
CA SER A 46 -12.61 -13.61 -29.98
C SER A 46 -13.89 -13.09 -29.29
N GLY A 47 -13.75 -12.36 -28.19
CA GLY A 47 -14.88 -11.76 -27.47
C GLY A 47 -15.68 -12.69 -26.54
N GLN A 48 -15.24 -13.93 -26.28
CA GLN A 48 -15.89 -14.77 -25.26
C GLN A 48 -15.54 -14.30 -23.84
N PHE A 49 -16.42 -13.45 -23.29
CA PHE A 49 -16.32 -12.88 -21.95
C PHE A 49 -16.35 -13.94 -20.83
N GLU A 50 -16.97 -15.10 -21.10
CA GLU A 50 -17.03 -16.29 -20.23
C GLU A 50 -15.63 -16.74 -19.75
N SER A 51 -14.61 -16.62 -20.60
CA SER A 51 -13.23 -17.01 -20.25
C SER A 51 -12.54 -16.08 -19.24
N LEU A 52 -13.08 -14.87 -19.00
CA LEU A 52 -12.53 -13.95 -18.01
C LEU A 52 -12.81 -14.44 -16.58
N PHE A 53 -13.94 -15.13 -16.38
CA PHE A 53 -14.38 -15.66 -15.08
C PHE A 53 -13.96 -17.10 -14.81
N ASN A 54 -13.20 -17.73 -15.71
CA ASN A 54 -12.61 -19.05 -15.45
C ASN A 54 -11.65 -18.99 -14.25
N LEU A 55 -12.14 -19.49 -13.11
CA LEU A 55 -11.56 -19.44 -11.76
C LEU A 55 -10.15 -20.03 -11.64
N ASN A 56 -9.69 -20.76 -12.66
CA ASN A 56 -8.40 -21.45 -12.66
C ASN A 56 -7.19 -20.48 -12.58
N TYR A 57 -7.37 -19.21 -12.97
CA TYR A 57 -6.32 -18.18 -12.89
C TYR A 57 -6.65 -17.05 -11.89
N SER A 58 -7.82 -17.07 -11.26
CA SER A 58 -8.29 -16.00 -10.35
C SER A 58 -7.54 -15.97 -9.01
N GLY A 59 -6.98 -17.10 -8.56
CA GLY A 59 -6.29 -17.17 -7.27
C GLY A 59 -5.11 -16.21 -7.14
N MET A 60 -4.30 -16.07 -8.20
CA MET A 60 -3.15 -15.16 -8.19
C MET A 60 -3.59 -13.69 -8.13
N TRP A 61 -4.69 -13.34 -8.78
CA TRP A 61 -5.18 -11.97 -8.86
C TRP A 61 -5.87 -11.55 -7.56
N LEU A 62 -6.57 -12.50 -6.94
CA LEU A 62 -7.15 -12.34 -5.60
C LEU A 62 -6.06 -12.17 -4.55
N PHE A 63 -5.00 -12.99 -4.58
CA PHE A 63 -3.88 -12.85 -3.63
C PHE A 63 -3.20 -11.48 -3.71
N TRP A 64 -2.88 -11.03 -4.93
CA TRP A 64 -2.29 -9.70 -5.14
C TRP A 64 -3.28 -8.56 -4.82
N GLY A 65 -4.56 -8.75 -5.12
CA GLY A 65 -5.62 -7.79 -4.75
C GLY A 65 -5.79 -7.65 -3.24
N VAL A 66 -5.67 -8.74 -2.48
CA VAL A 66 -5.69 -8.73 -1.01
C VAL A 66 -4.46 -8.00 -0.47
N GLY A 67 -3.26 -8.30 -0.98
CA GLY A 67 -2.04 -7.60 -0.59
C GLY A 67 -2.10 -6.09 -0.83
N LEU A 68 -2.63 -5.69 -2.00
CA LEU A 68 -2.85 -4.28 -2.34
C LEU A 68 -3.88 -3.61 -1.42
N SER A 69 -4.96 -4.32 -1.07
CA SER A 69 -6.00 -3.84 -0.16
C SER A 69 -5.47 -3.63 1.25
N ILE A 70 -4.64 -4.56 1.75
CA ILE A 70 -3.95 -4.41 3.04
C ILE A 70 -2.99 -3.21 3.02
N HIS A 71 -2.24 -3.04 1.94
CA HIS A 71 -1.33 -1.88 1.80
C HIS A 71 -2.12 -0.56 1.76
N ALA A 72 -3.23 -0.51 1.03
CA ALA A 72 -4.12 0.64 0.99
C ALA A 72 -4.68 0.96 2.39
N PHE A 73 -5.14 -0.08 3.11
CA PHE A 73 -5.63 0.07 4.47
C PHE A 73 -4.54 0.65 5.39
N SER A 74 -3.31 0.16 5.28
CA SER A 74 -2.17 0.64 6.07
C SER A 74 -1.80 2.10 5.78
N VAL A 75 -1.83 2.51 4.51
CA VAL A 75 -1.41 3.86 4.10
C VAL A 75 -2.51 4.91 4.32
N PHE A 76 -3.78 4.57 4.11
CA PHE A 76 -4.90 5.52 4.15
C PHE A 76 -5.77 5.41 5.40
N LEU A 77 -6.14 4.20 5.81
CA LEU A 77 -7.16 4.01 6.86
C LEU A 77 -6.57 3.92 8.27
N LEU A 78 -5.43 3.25 8.42
CA LEU A 78 -4.69 3.14 9.69
C LEU A 78 -4.36 4.51 10.31
N PRO A 79 -3.87 5.51 9.55
CA PRO A 79 -3.63 6.86 10.08
C PRO A 79 -4.91 7.62 10.43
N LEU A 80 -6.04 7.31 9.78
CA LEU A 80 -7.36 7.90 10.07
C LEU A 80 -7.95 7.35 11.37
N ILE A 81 -7.81 6.04 11.61
CA ILE A 81 -8.39 5.36 12.78
C ILE A 81 -7.56 5.58 14.04
N ILE A 82 -6.23 5.47 13.94
CA ILE A 82 -5.33 5.46 15.11
C ILE A 82 -4.63 6.83 15.33
N GLY A 83 -4.79 7.74 14.37
CA GLY A 83 -4.21 9.08 14.35
C GLY A 83 -2.79 9.13 13.78
N HIS A 84 -2.45 10.25 13.14
CA HIS A 84 -1.15 10.44 12.45
C HIS A 84 0.09 10.29 13.31
N ASP A 85 -0.04 10.42 14.63
CA ASP A 85 1.07 10.32 15.58
C ASP A 85 1.28 8.89 16.12
N TRP A 86 0.40 7.93 15.83
CA TRP A 86 0.51 6.58 16.38
C TRP A 86 1.79 5.85 15.97
N GLU A 87 2.21 5.97 14.70
CA GLU A 87 3.45 5.34 14.23
C GLU A 87 4.67 5.87 14.98
N GLU A 88 4.75 7.20 15.17
CA GLU A 88 5.86 7.82 15.87
C GLU A 88 5.86 7.46 17.37
N ARG A 89 4.67 7.36 17.98
CA ARG A 89 4.54 6.85 19.36
C ARG A 89 5.03 5.41 19.46
N LYS A 90 4.70 4.55 18.49
CA LYS A 90 5.16 3.15 18.50
C LYS A 90 6.65 3.03 18.28
N ILE A 91 7.23 3.79 17.36
CA ILE A 91 8.69 3.81 17.16
C ILE A 91 9.40 4.26 18.44
N LYS A 92 8.92 5.33 19.09
CA LYS A 92 9.48 5.76 20.39
C LYS A 92 9.31 4.70 21.48
N GLN A 93 8.17 4.01 21.51
CA GLN A 93 7.94 2.91 22.44
C GLN A 93 8.98 1.80 22.23
N PHE A 94 9.20 1.35 20.99
CA PHE A 94 10.17 0.30 20.70
C PHE A 94 11.62 0.69 21.06
N ILE A 95 12.04 1.93 20.76
CA ILE A 95 13.37 2.42 21.13
C ILE A 95 13.54 2.43 22.65
N ASN A 96 12.52 2.91 23.39
CA ASN A 96 12.57 2.95 24.84
C ASN A 96 12.57 1.54 25.45
N GLU A 97 11.83 0.59 24.85
CA GLU A 97 11.82 -0.82 25.27
C GLU A 97 13.19 -1.48 25.04
N GLU A 98 13.85 -1.23 23.90
CA GLU A 98 15.23 -1.69 23.66
C GLU A 98 16.21 -1.09 24.68
N GLN A 99 16.16 0.23 24.91
CA GLN A 99 17.04 0.90 25.89
C GLN A 99 16.79 0.50 27.35
N SER A 100 15.60 -0.01 27.67
CA SER A 100 15.26 -0.46 29.03
C SER A 100 15.59 -1.93 29.30
N ASN A 101 15.86 -2.71 28.24
CA ASN A 101 16.24 -4.12 28.33
C ASN A 101 17.76 -4.34 28.23
N ASP A 102 18.54 -3.26 28.13
CA ASP A 102 20.01 -3.21 28.29
C ASP A 102 20.37 -2.61 29.66
#